data_AF-A0A354XVP5-F1
#
_entry.id   AF-A0A354XVP5-F1
#
_cell.length_a   1.000
_cell.length_b   1.000
_cell.length_c   1.000
_cell.angle_alpha   90.00
_cell.angle_beta   90.00
_cell.angle_gamma   90.00
#
_symmetry.space_group_name_H-M   'P 1'
#
loop_
_entity.id
_entity.type
_entity.pdbx_description
1 polymer ?
#
loop_
_entity_poly.entity_id
_entity_poly.type
_entity_poly.pdbx_seq_one_letter_code
_entity_poly.pdbx_strand_id
1 'polypeptide(L)'
;LMTKTRIIKLKTKPNWMLYIGVGILAGIGFTMSIFVSMLAFDDKALQDTAKLAVLVASTLSMIIGYTWLRIALKKKKEEDQEELTTEKIVAG
;
A
#
# COMPACT_ATOMS: atom_id res chain seq x y z
N LEU A 1 -23.19 -1.78 29.31
CA LEU A 1 -21.81 -1.31 29.11
C LEU A 1 -21.12 -2.37 28.22
N MET A 2 -21.00 -2.34 26.89
CA MET A 2 -21.02 -1.31 25.85
C MET A 2 -21.60 -1.93 24.56
N THR A 3 -22.92 -2.02 24.44
CA THR A 3 -23.62 -2.40 23.19
C THR A 3 -23.68 -1.21 22.20
N LYS A 4 -22.55 -0.52 22.02
CA LYS A 4 -22.50 0.79 21.36
C LYS A 4 -21.27 1.03 20.48
N THR A 5 -20.64 -0.01 19.95
CA THR A 5 -19.83 0.16 18.75
C THR A 5 -20.75 0.08 17.54
N ARG A 6 -21.49 1.18 17.31
CA ARG A 6 -21.83 1.56 15.93
C ARG A 6 -20.49 1.80 15.26
N ILE A 7 -19.91 0.74 14.71
CA ILE A 7 -18.84 0.86 13.72
C ILE A 7 -19.46 1.74 12.64
N ILE A 8 -18.98 2.97 12.62
CA ILE A 8 -19.44 4.05 11.77
C ILE A 8 -19.53 3.44 10.37
N LYS A 9 -20.73 3.46 9.78
CA LYS A 9 -20.93 3.12 8.37
C LYS A 9 -20.11 4.13 7.57
N LEU A 10 -18.83 3.82 7.37
CA LEU A 10 -17.98 4.56 6.47
C LEU A 10 -18.51 4.22 5.09
N LYS A 11 -19.33 5.12 4.55
CA LYS A 11 -19.81 5.15 3.17
C LYS A 11 -18.61 5.41 2.26
N THR A 12 -17.71 4.45 2.22
CA THR A 12 -16.52 4.48 1.37
C THR A 12 -16.48 3.11 0.74
N LYS A 13 -16.87 3.03 -0.53
CA LYS A 13 -16.70 1.81 -1.30
C LYS A 13 -15.24 1.37 -1.13
N PRO A 14 -14.97 0.16 -0.62
CA PRO A 14 -13.61 -0.29 -0.40
C PRO A 14 -12.92 -0.30 -1.76
N ASN A 15 -11.98 0.62 -1.96
CA ASN A 15 -11.17 0.66 -3.16
C ASN A 15 -10.14 -0.47 -3.04
N TRP A 16 -10.55 -1.70 -3.37
CA TRP A 16 -9.71 -2.91 -3.31
C TRP A 16 -8.38 -2.72 -4.04
N MET A 17 -8.39 -1.96 -5.14
CA MET A 17 -7.20 -1.57 -5.89
C MET A 17 -6.20 -0.77 -5.03
N LEU A 18 -6.70 0.11 -4.15
CA LEU A 18 -5.90 0.92 -3.24
C LEU A 18 -5.30 0.06 -2.13
N TYR A 19 -6.09 -0.83 -1.50
CA TYR A 19 -5.60 -1.72 -0.46
C TYR A 19 -4.49 -2.65 -0.94
N ILE A 20 -4.63 -3.20 -2.16
CA ILE A 20 -3.59 -4.00 -2.80
C ILE A 20 -2.33 -3.17 -3.04
N GLY A 21 -2.46 -1.95 -3.59
CA GLY A 21 -1.32 -1.05 -3.81
C GLY A 21 -0.59 -0.67 -2.51
N VAL A 22 -1.35 -0.32 -1.47
CA VAL A 22 -0.79 0.00 -0.14
C VAL A 22 -0.16 -1.24 0.51
N GLY A 23 -0.72 -2.44 0.31
CA GLY A 23 -0.11 -3.69 0.78
C GLY A 23 1.24 -3.97 0.14
N ILE A 24 1.38 -3.75 -1.17
CA ILE A 24 2.66 -3.88 -1.90
C ILE A 24 3.69 -2.87 -1.35
N LEU A 25 3.27 -1.63 -1.12
CA LEU A 25 4.14 -0.58 -0.55
C LEU A 25 4.50 -0.85 0.92
N ALA A 26 3.59 -1.39 1.72
CA ALA A 26 3.85 -1.77 3.11
C ALA A 26 4.86 -2.91 3.24
N GLY A 27 4.98 -3.74 2.20
CA GLY A 27 5.96 -4.83 2.10
C GLY A 27 7.37 -4.40 1.71
N ILE A 28 7.67 -3.11 1.55
CA ILE A 28 9.02 -2.61 1.24
C ILE A 28 9.88 -2.69 2.53
N GLY A 29 10.23 -3.91 2.91
CA GLY A 29 10.94 -4.25 4.13
C GLY A 29 12.45 -4.08 4.01
N PHE A 30 12.92 -2.96 3.45
CA PHE A 30 14.35 -2.69 3.20
C PHE A 30 15.22 -2.97 4.43
N THR A 31 14.90 -2.33 5.55
CA THR A 31 15.68 -2.42 6.79
C THR A 31 15.54 -3.78 7.48
N MET A 32 14.33 -4.34 7.50
CA MET A 32 14.07 -5.67 8.10
C MET A 32 14.71 -6.79 7.27
N SER A 33 14.73 -6.69 5.94
CA SER A 33 15.35 -7.70 5.06
C SER A 33 16.87 -7.65 5.10
N ILE A 34 17.47 -6.46 5.26
CA ILE A 34 18.92 -6.34 5.52
C ILE A 34 19.27 -7.02 6.85
N PHE A 35 18.45 -6.83 7.89
CA PHE A 35 18.67 -7.48 9.18
C PHE A 35 18.63 -9.00 9.08
N VAL A 36 17.66 -9.55 8.35
CA VAL A 36 17.58 -11.00 8.05
C VAL A 36 18.81 -11.47 7.29
N SER A 37 19.33 -10.68 6.34
CA SER A 37 20.53 -11.02 5.57
C SER A 37 21.79 -11.10 6.44
N MET A 38 21.88 -10.26 7.47
CA MET A 38 22.98 -10.29 8.45
C MET A 38 22.88 -11.49 9.40
N LEU A 39 21.68 -11.98 9.69
CA LEU A 39 21.45 -13.18 10.50
C LEU A 39 21.60 -14.49 9.71
N ALA A 40 21.32 -14.47 8.40
CA ALA A 40 21.34 -15.65 7.55
C ALA A 40 22.74 -16.07 7.08
N PHE A 41 23.69 -15.14 7.03
CA PHE A 41 25.04 -15.39 6.50
C PHE A 41 26.11 -14.82 7.43
N ASP A 42 27.09 -15.64 7.80
CA ASP A 42 28.26 -15.24 8.61
C ASP A 42 29.38 -14.62 7.75
N ASP A 43 29.47 -15.00 6.47
CA ASP A 43 30.48 -14.49 5.54
C ASP A 43 30.12 -13.08 5.03
N LYS A 44 31.04 -12.11 5.21
CA LYS A 44 30.87 -10.73 4.76
C LYS A 44 30.62 -10.60 3.26
N ALA A 45 31.25 -11.42 2.43
CA ALA A 45 31.07 -11.34 0.97
C ALA A 45 29.63 -11.71 0.55
N LEU A 46 29.04 -12.68 1.23
CA LEU A 46 27.64 -13.07 1.03
C LEU A 46 26.67 -12.03 1.60
N GLN A 47 26.97 -11.44 2.75
CA GLN A 47 26.15 -10.36 3.33
C GLN A 47 26.08 -9.15 2.41
N ASP A 48 27.19 -8.74 1.80
CA ASP A 48 27.21 -7.56 0.93
C ASP A 48 26.43 -7.81 -0.38
N THR A 49 26.55 -9.02 -0.93
CA THR A 49 25.73 -9.44 -2.08
C THR A 49 24.23 -9.47 -1.72
N ALA A 50 23.87 -9.99 -0.54
CA ALA A 50 22.49 -10.04 -0.09
C ALA A 50 21.88 -8.64 0.15
N LYS A 51 22.64 -7.70 0.75
CA LYS A 51 22.20 -6.30 0.92
C LYS A 51 21.91 -5.64 -0.43
N LEU A 52 22.79 -5.86 -1.42
CA LEU A 52 22.58 -5.35 -2.77
C LEU A 52 21.34 -5.97 -3.44
N ALA A 53 21.11 -7.26 -3.28
CA ALA A 53 19.91 -7.92 -3.78
C ALA A 53 18.64 -7.32 -3.13
N VAL A 54 18.64 -7.11 -1.81
CA VAL A 54 17.53 -6.50 -1.07
C VAL A 54 17.26 -5.07 -1.53
N LEU A 55 18.33 -4.27 -1.77
CA LEU A 55 18.22 -2.92 -2.35
C LEU A 55 17.49 -2.96 -3.68
N VAL A 56 17.96 -3.79 -4.62
CA VAL A 56 17.40 -3.89 -5.96
C VAL A 56 15.95 -4.38 -5.93
N ALA A 57 15.66 -5.42 -5.15
CA ALA A 57 14.31 -5.95 -4.99
C ALA A 57 13.34 -4.91 -4.39
N SER A 58 13.80 -4.15 -3.38
CA SER A 58 13.00 -3.09 -2.74
C SER A 58 12.72 -1.94 -3.70
N THR A 59 13.70 -1.53 -4.51
CA THR A 59 13.52 -0.52 -5.56
C THR A 59 12.52 -0.97 -6.63
N LEU A 60 12.61 -2.22 -7.09
CA LEU A 60 11.65 -2.78 -8.05
C LEU A 60 10.23 -2.82 -7.46
N SER A 61 10.08 -3.28 -6.21
CA SER A 61 8.80 -3.29 -5.51
C SER A 61 8.23 -1.87 -5.35
N MET A 62 9.09 -0.89 -5.05
CA MET A 62 8.70 0.52 -4.96
C MET A 62 8.17 1.05 -6.30
N ILE A 63 8.85 0.77 -7.42
CA ILE A 63 8.41 1.21 -8.76
C ILE A 63 7.06 0.58 -9.12
N ILE A 64 6.90 -0.73 -8.89
CA ILE A 64 5.67 -1.46 -9.22
C ILE A 64 4.52 -1.00 -8.32
N GLY A 65 4.73 -0.97 -7.01
CA GLY A 65 3.74 -0.55 -6.01
C GLY A 65 3.34 0.91 -6.19
N TYR A 66 4.28 1.80 -6.48
CA TYR A 66 3.99 3.22 -6.76
C TYR A 66 3.19 3.39 -8.05
N THR A 67 3.58 2.71 -9.13
CA THR A 67 2.83 2.74 -10.40
C THR A 67 1.41 2.24 -10.21
N TRP A 68 1.23 1.14 -9.48
CA TRP A 68 -0.08 0.59 -9.16
C TRP A 68 -0.93 1.53 -8.31
N LEU A 69 -0.33 2.13 -7.28
CA LEU A 69 -1.00 3.09 -6.42
C LEU A 69 -1.46 4.33 -7.21
N ARG A 70 -0.62 4.83 -8.12
CA ARG A 70 -0.96 5.98 -8.95
C ARG A 70 -2.19 5.73 -9.82
N ILE A 71 -2.32 4.53 -10.37
CA ILE A 71 -3.49 4.12 -11.17
C ILE A 71 -4.72 3.97 -10.27
N ALA A 72 -4.57 3.34 -9.10
CA ALA A 72 -5.66 3.16 -8.14
C ALA A 72 -6.21 4.51 -7.61
N LEU A 73 -5.32 5.47 -7.32
CA LEU A 73 -5.70 6.81 -6.87
C LEU A 73 -6.40 7.63 -7.95
N LYS A 74 -6.02 7.47 -9.23
CA LYS A 74 -6.72 8.12 -10.34
C LYS A 74 -8.17 7.66 -10.42
N LYS A 75 -8.42 6.36 -10.28
CA LYS A 75 -9.76 5.77 -10.34
C LYS A 75 -10.66 6.21 -9.19
N LYS A 76 -10.11 6.33 -7.97
CA LYS A 76 -10.88 6.82 -6.81
C LYS A 76 -11.38 8.26 -6.99
N LYS A 77 -10.59 9.12 -7.65
CA LYS A 77 -10.95 10.53 -7.86
C LYS A 77 -12.18 10.70 -8.76
N GLU A 78 -12.43 9.74 -9.66
CA GLU A 78 -13.61 9.73 -10.54
C GLU A 78 -14.88 9.29 -9.78
N GLU A 79 -14.77 8.28 -8.89
CA GLU A 79 -15.90 7.80 -8.08
C GLU A 79 -16.37 8.81 -7.02
N ASP A 80 -15.45 9.50 -6.32
CA ASP A 80 -15.79 10.51 -5.30
C ASP A 80 -16.47 11.76 -5.93
N GLN A 81 -16.27 12.02 -7.23
CA GLN A 81 -16.82 13.18 -7.93
C GLN A 81 -18.25 12.95 -8.45
N GLU A 82 -18.62 11.69 -8.70
CA GLU A 82 -19.94 11.26 -9.17
C GLU A 82 -20.97 11.21 -8.01
N GLU A 83 -20.56 10.77 -6.82
CA GLU A 83 -21.41 10.78 -5.61
C GLU A 83 -21.76 12.21 -5.16
N LEU A 84 -20.82 13.17 -5.26
CA LEU A 84 -21.05 14.57 -4.90
C LEU A 84 -21.99 15.31 -5.87
N THR A 85 -21.99 14.89 -7.15
CA THR A 85 -22.90 15.43 -8.18
C THR A 85 -24.32 14.90 -7.98
N THR A 86 -24.45 13.63 -7.62
CA THR A 86 -25.76 13.00 -7.38
C THR A 86 -26.43 13.53 -6.11
N GLU A 87 -25.68 13.76 -5.02
CA GLU A 87 -26.24 14.40 -3.81
C GLU A 87 -26.76 15.82 -4.07
N LYS A 88 -26.07 16.61 -4.91
CA LYS A 88 -26.53 17.96 -5.27
C LYS A 88 -27.78 17.98 -6.14
N ILE A 89 -27.99 16.96 -6.99
CA ILE A 89 -29.18 16.84 -7.84
C ILE A 89 -30.40 16.36 -7.05
N VAL A 90 -30.21 15.53 -6.01
CA VAL A 90 -31.32 15.01 -5.18
C VAL A 90 -31.71 15.98 -4.06
N ALA A 91 -30.83 16.90 -3.66
CA ALA A 91 -31.07 17.89 -2.61
C ALA A 91 -31.57 19.26 -3.13
N GLY A 92 -31.77 19.42 -4.44
CA GLY A 92 -32.36 20.60 -5.08
C GLY A 92 -33.77 20.32 -5.58
#